data_AF-A0A0M6YI16-F1
#
_entry.id   AF-A0A0M6YI16-F1
#
_cell.length_a   1.000
_cell.length_b   1.000
_cell.length_c   1.000
_cell.angle_alpha   90.00
_cell.angle_beta   90.00
_cell.angle_gamma   90.00
#
_symmetry.space_group_name_H-M   'P 1'
#
loop_
_entity.id
_entity.type
_entity.pdbx_description
1 polymer ?
#
loop_
_entity_poly.entity_id
_entity_poly.type
_entity_poly.pdbx_seq_one_letter_code
_entity_poly.pdbx_strand_id
1 'polypeptide(L)'
;MNFGIETVPLGLTVATVAVFWWRYHVPFAMALMAAAAFGMLLSVLGAASGRSVTLSEVFLLSADGQFAWGTLIFGLALFALAMRFDMSDPHRMTLRSANGFWLHVIAAPAIVNTVALTLLQSDGGAALSLLVLVLIGVAVVAVIIDRRSFLISAVGYTVAIISSASEGDTIAVAILILGVGLVGLGAGWQTVRAGLMGGVPARLRHRLPPSR
;
A
#
# COMPACT_ATOMS: atom_id res chain seq x y z
N MET A 1 21.25 -0.10 23.64
CA MET A 1 20.58 0.11 22.34
C MET A 1 20.60 1.61 22.07
N ASN A 2 21.52 2.08 21.23
CA ASN A 2 21.49 3.48 20.77
C ASN A 2 20.42 3.57 19.69
N PHE A 3 19.20 3.95 20.06
CA PHE A 3 18.23 4.40 19.07
C PHE A 3 18.84 5.61 18.38
N GLY A 4 19.08 5.52 17.06
CA GLY A 4 19.68 6.61 16.30
C GLY A 4 18.91 7.90 16.54
N ILE A 5 19.62 9.03 16.61
CA ILE A 5 19.08 10.38 16.88
C ILE A 5 17.86 10.69 15.98
N GLU A 6 17.76 10.04 14.83
CA GLU A 6 16.68 10.15 13.83
C GLU A 6 15.34 9.51 14.24
N THR A 7 15.30 8.60 15.20
CA THR A 7 14.05 7.94 15.65
C THR A 7 13.13 8.87 16.45
N VAL A 8 13.71 9.76 17.25
CA VAL A 8 13.00 10.75 18.07
C VAL A 8 12.22 11.77 17.22
N PRO A 9 12.80 12.43 16.21
CA PRO A 9 12.04 13.37 15.38
C PRO A 9 10.94 12.68 14.57
N LEU A 10 11.14 11.43 14.12
CA LEU A 10 10.10 10.66 13.44
C LEU A 10 8.92 10.34 14.37
N GLY A 11 9.20 9.93 15.62
CA GLY A 11 8.17 9.73 16.64
C GLY A 11 7.38 11.00 16.96
N LEU A 12 8.07 12.14 17.10
CA LEU A 12 7.42 13.44 17.28
C LEU A 12 6.59 13.85 16.06
N THR A 13 7.05 13.54 14.85
CA THR A 13 6.30 13.79 13.61
C THR A 13 5.01 12.98 13.60
N VAL A 14 5.06 11.68 13.91
CA VAL A 14 3.87 10.82 14.02
C VAL A 14 2.88 11.39 15.04
N ALA A 15 3.35 11.77 16.23
CA ALA A 15 2.50 12.33 17.28
C ALA A 15 1.86 13.67 16.86
N THR A 16 2.64 14.57 16.27
CA THR A 16 2.16 15.88 15.85
C THR A 16 1.14 15.76 14.71
N VAL A 17 1.41 14.90 13.73
CA VAL A 17 0.49 14.64 12.62
C VAL A 17 -0.78 13.93 13.12
N ALA A 18 -0.68 13.07 14.13
CA ALA A 18 -1.85 12.45 14.75
C ALA A 18 -2.75 13.48 15.45
N VAL A 19 -2.17 14.43 16.18
CA VAL A 19 -2.91 15.55 16.78
C VAL A 19 -3.53 16.44 15.71
N PHE A 20 -2.78 16.75 14.65
CA PHE A 20 -3.29 17.51 13.50
C PHE A 20 -4.47 16.80 12.82
N TRP A 21 -4.35 15.50 12.58
CA TRP A 21 -5.43 14.69 12.02
C TRP A 21 -6.66 14.68 12.93
N TRP A 22 -6.49 14.52 14.25
CA TRP A 22 -7.60 14.60 15.20
C TRP A 22 -8.27 15.98 15.10
N ARG A 23 -7.50 17.06 15.04
CA ARG A 23 -8.05 18.42 15.09
C ARG A 23 -8.76 18.85 13.80
N TYR A 24 -8.22 18.46 12.65
CA TYR A 24 -8.66 18.95 11.33
C TYR A 24 -9.28 17.88 10.44
N HIS A 25 -9.20 16.61 10.82
CA HIS A 25 -9.78 15.47 10.09
C HIS A 25 -9.37 15.39 8.61
N VAL A 26 -8.18 15.91 8.27
CA VAL A 26 -7.66 15.93 6.91
C VAL A 26 -7.17 14.53 6.54
N PRO A 27 -7.76 13.86 5.54
CA PRO A 27 -7.43 12.46 5.25
C PRO A 27 -5.98 12.22 4.84
N PHE A 28 -5.38 13.19 4.14
CA PHE A 28 -3.98 13.11 3.72
C PHE A 28 -3.00 12.96 4.90
N ALA A 29 -3.36 13.47 6.08
CA ALA A 29 -2.54 13.32 7.29
C ALA A 29 -2.34 11.84 7.68
N MET A 30 -3.26 10.94 7.33
CA MET A 30 -3.10 9.50 7.56
C MET A 30 -1.93 8.92 6.77
N ALA A 31 -1.74 9.34 5.51
CA ALA A 31 -0.60 8.90 4.70
C ALA A 31 0.72 9.42 5.27
N LEU A 32 0.77 10.70 5.68
CA LEU A 32 1.96 11.30 6.29
C LEU A 32 2.34 10.58 7.60
N MET A 33 1.35 10.29 8.44
CA MET A 33 1.54 9.57 9.69
C MET A 33 2.04 8.14 9.45
N ALA A 34 1.43 7.43 8.50
CA ALA A 34 1.84 6.09 8.12
C ALA A 34 3.26 6.06 7.53
N ALA A 35 3.61 7.03 6.68
CA ALA A 35 4.96 7.16 6.12
C ALA A 35 6.00 7.46 7.21
N ALA A 36 5.71 8.38 8.14
CA ALA A 36 6.60 8.68 9.25
C ALA A 36 6.77 7.48 10.20
N ALA A 37 5.69 6.75 10.49
CA ALA A 37 5.73 5.54 11.29
C ALA A 37 6.53 4.41 10.60
N PHE A 38 6.43 4.31 9.27
CA PHE A 38 7.24 3.37 8.49
C PHE A 38 8.72 3.73 8.53
N GLY A 39 9.06 5.02 8.33
CA GLY A 39 10.43 5.50 8.48
C GLY A 39 10.98 5.20 9.88
N MET A 40 10.17 5.44 10.92
CA MET A 40 10.55 5.15 12.31
C MET A 40 10.84 3.65 12.52
N LEU A 41 10.00 2.77 11.98
CA LEU A 41 10.22 1.33 12.00
C LEU A 41 11.56 0.96 11.35
N LEU A 42 11.83 1.48 10.15
CA LEU A 42 13.08 1.20 9.44
C LEU A 42 14.30 1.72 10.20
N SER A 43 14.24 2.92 10.80
CA SER A 43 15.33 3.45 11.64
C SER A 43 15.58 2.58 12.87
N VAL A 44 14.54 2.04 13.50
CA VAL A 44 14.67 1.12 14.65
C VAL A 44 15.30 -0.20 14.23
N LEU A 45 14.85 -0.78 13.11
CA LEU A 45 15.41 -2.03 12.57
C LEU A 45 16.85 -1.85 12.07
N GLY A 46 17.16 -0.70 11.46
CA GLY A 46 18.52 -0.28 11.08
C GLY A 46 19.46 -0.17 12.27
N ALA A 47 19.03 0.52 13.33
CA ALA A 47 19.79 0.62 14.56
C ALA A 47 20.02 -0.74 15.24
N ALA A 48 19.04 -1.64 15.19
CA ALA A 48 19.17 -3.00 15.73
C ALA A 48 20.14 -3.89 14.94
N SER A 49 20.25 -3.66 13.63
CA SER A 49 21.10 -4.44 12.71
C SER A 49 22.46 -3.80 12.42
N GLY A 50 22.72 -2.59 12.93
CA GLY A 50 23.97 -1.85 12.69
C GLY A 50 24.11 -1.29 11.27
N ARG A 51 23.02 -1.17 10.51
CA ARG A 51 22.99 -0.64 9.15
C ARG A 51 22.29 0.72 9.11
N SER A 52 22.87 1.69 8.40
CA SER A 52 22.18 2.92 8.01
C SER A 52 21.31 2.64 6.79
N VAL A 53 20.02 3.03 6.84
CA VAL A 53 19.06 2.80 5.75
C VAL A 53 18.98 4.06 4.88
N THR A 54 19.36 3.96 3.61
CA THR A 54 19.19 5.05 2.63
C THR A 54 17.82 4.95 1.94
N LEU A 55 17.25 6.06 1.45
CA LEU A 55 15.93 6.06 0.77
C LEU A 55 15.84 5.11 -0.42
N SER A 56 16.92 4.97 -1.20
CA SER A 56 17.02 4.03 -2.32
C SER A 56 17.07 2.57 -1.87
N GLU A 57 17.62 2.32 -0.68
CA GLU A 57 17.76 1.00 -0.07
C GLU A 57 16.47 0.53 0.58
N VAL A 58 15.56 1.43 0.99
CA VAL A 58 14.25 1.05 1.59
C VAL A 58 13.52 0.00 0.77
N PHE A 59 13.53 0.14 -0.56
CA PHE A 59 12.87 -0.80 -1.46
C PHE A 59 13.58 -2.16 -1.51
N LEU A 60 14.91 -2.19 -1.54
CA LEU A 60 15.70 -3.43 -1.64
C LEU A 60 15.82 -4.17 -0.31
N LEU A 61 15.96 -3.44 0.80
CA LEU A 61 16.06 -3.98 2.16
C LEU A 61 14.77 -4.66 2.62
N SER A 62 13.64 -4.34 2.00
CA SER A 62 12.37 -5.03 2.24
C SER A 62 12.45 -6.55 2.01
N ALA A 63 13.48 -7.05 1.33
CA ALA A 63 13.68 -8.48 1.10
C ALA A 63 14.54 -9.19 2.17
N ASP A 64 15.28 -8.46 3.00
CA ASP A 64 16.27 -9.03 3.93
C ASP A 64 15.64 -9.30 5.31
N GLY A 65 15.84 -10.52 5.83
CA GLY A 65 15.01 -11.19 6.85
C GLY A 65 14.25 -10.30 7.86
N GLN A 66 14.96 -9.59 8.74
CA GLN A 66 14.32 -8.80 9.80
C GLN A 66 13.54 -7.59 9.26
N PHE A 67 14.00 -6.97 8.17
CA PHE A 67 13.33 -5.86 7.50
C PHE A 67 12.12 -6.32 6.69
N ALA A 68 12.19 -7.52 6.09
CA ALA A 68 11.05 -8.13 5.41
C ALA A 68 9.90 -8.39 6.37
N TRP A 69 10.16 -9.06 7.49
CA TRP A 69 9.11 -9.31 8.49
C TRP A 69 8.56 -8.02 9.10
N GLY A 70 9.43 -7.04 9.40
CA GLY A 70 9.02 -5.74 9.92
C GLY A 70 8.09 -5.01 8.95
N THR A 71 8.49 -4.88 7.68
CA THR A 71 7.71 -4.22 6.63
C THR A 71 6.40 -4.94 6.35
N LEU A 72 6.40 -6.28 6.33
CA LEU A 72 5.20 -7.07 6.10
C LEU A 72 4.18 -6.91 7.25
N ILE A 73 4.63 -7.04 8.50
CA ILE A 73 3.76 -6.89 9.68
C ILE A 73 3.18 -5.48 9.71
N PHE A 74 4.01 -4.47 9.47
CA PHE A 74 3.56 -3.08 9.42
C PHE A 74 2.55 -2.84 8.29
N GLY A 75 2.83 -3.34 7.09
CA GLY A 75 1.93 -3.27 5.94
C GLY A 75 0.58 -3.93 6.22
N LEU A 76 0.59 -5.14 6.81
CA LEU A 76 -0.63 -5.86 7.21
C LEU A 76 -1.41 -5.13 8.31
N ALA A 77 -0.73 -4.54 9.29
CA ALA A 77 -1.37 -3.76 10.35
C ALA A 77 -2.03 -2.49 9.78
N LEU A 78 -1.33 -1.77 8.89
CA LEU A 78 -1.90 -0.62 8.19
C LEU A 78 -3.07 -1.01 7.29
N PHE A 79 -2.96 -2.14 6.58
CA PHE A 79 -4.03 -2.67 5.75
C PHE A 79 -5.27 -3.00 6.59
N ALA A 80 -5.11 -3.65 7.75
CA ALA A 80 -6.21 -3.94 8.67
C ALA A 80 -6.85 -2.66 9.22
N LEU A 81 -6.06 -1.64 9.56
CA LEU A 81 -6.55 -0.34 10.00
C LEU A 81 -7.33 0.38 8.90
N ALA A 82 -6.81 0.36 7.67
CA ALA A 82 -7.48 0.90 6.50
C ALA A 82 -8.82 0.22 6.23
N MET A 83 -8.85 -1.11 6.28
CA MET A 83 -10.09 -1.91 6.16
C MET A 83 -11.11 -1.55 7.25
N ARG A 84 -10.65 -1.30 8.48
CA ARG A 84 -11.54 -0.85 9.56
C ARG A 84 -12.18 0.49 9.22
N PHE A 85 -11.45 1.43 8.63
CA PHE A 85 -12.00 2.72 8.20
C PHE A 85 -12.98 2.57 7.03
N ASP A 86 -12.65 1.78 6.01
CA ASP A 86 -13.50 1.56 4.85
C ASP A 86 -14.81 0.84 5.22
N MET A 87 -14.75 -0.19 6.07
CA MET A 87 -15.95 -0.90 6.54
C MET A 87 -16.81 -0.09 7.51
N SER A 88 -16.28 0.99 8.08
CA SER A 88 -17.00 1.87 9.02
C SER A 88 -17.87 2.91 8.31
N ASP A 89 -17.79 3.02 6.98
CA ASP A 89 -18.60 3.95 6.19
C ASP A 89 -19.14 3.32 4.89
N PRO A 90 -20.08 2.35 4.99
CA PRO A 90 -20.60 1.61 3.83
C PRO A 90 -21.34 2.50 2.82
N HIS A 91 -21.98 3.58 3.31
CA HIS A 91 -22.73 4.53 2.49
C HIS A 91 -21.86 5.68 1.96
N ARG A 92 -20.55 5.71 2.29
CA ARG A 92 -19.58 6.73 1.86
C ARG A 92 -20.05 8.15 2.10
N MET A 93 -20.62 8.41 3.27
CA MET A 93 -21.14 9.72 3.66
C MET A 93 -20.16 10.53 4.50
N THR A 94 -19.01 9.95 4.90
CA THR A 94 -18.02 10.57 5.78
C THR A 94 -16.62 10.56 5.19
N LEU A 95 -15.68 11.24 5.86
CA LEU A 95 -14.25 11.24 5.52
C LEU A 95 -13.54 9.92 5.88
N ARG A 96 -14.23 8.94 6.48
CA ARG A 96 -13.61 7.68 6.94
C ARG A 96 -13.08 6.84 5.79
N SER A 97 -13.82 6.74 4.69
CA SER A 97 -13.33 6.03 3.50
C SER A 97 -12.11 6.73 2.87
N ALA A 98 -12.04 8.07 2.96
CA ALA A 98 -10.85 8.80 2.50
C ALA A 98 -9.62 8.52 3.39
N ASN A 99 -9.80 8.35 4.71
CA ASN A 99 -8.70 7.93 5.60
C ASN A 99 -8.21 6.53 5.26
N GLY A 100 -9.13 5.58 5.02
CA GLY A 100 -8.79 4.20 4.61
C GLY A 100 -7.98 4.17 3.31
N PHE A 101 -8.40 4.94 2.32
CA PHE A 101 -7.66 5.13 1.07
C PHE A 101 -6.20 5.54 1.29
N TRP A 102 -5.95 6.60 2.07
CA TRP A 102 -4.59 7.09 2.29
C TRP A 102 -3.71 6.10 3.07
N LEU A 103 -4.30 5.30 3.94
CA LEU A 103 -3.57 4.19 4.58
C LEU A 103 -3.24 3.07 3.59
N HIS A 104 -4.16 2.74 2.67
CA HIS A 104 -3.90 1.77 1.61
C HIS A 104 -2.77 2.20 0.66
N VAL A 105 -2.60 3.50 0.40
CA VAL A 105 -1.47 4.04 -0.40
C VAL A 105 -0.12 3.61 0.16
N ILE A 106 0.02 3.51 1.49
CA ILE A 106 1.27 3.10 2.13
C ILE A 106 1.32 1.57 2.35
N ALA A 107 0.19 0.98 2.75
CA ALA A 107 0.11 -0.45 3.08
C ALA A 107 0.37 -1.36 1.86
N ALA A 108 -0.23 -1.03 0.71
CA ALA A 108 -0.16 -1.88 -0.47
C ALA A 108 1.28 -2.02 -1.00
N PRO A 109 2.05 -0.93 -1.21
CA PRO A 109 3.49 -1.01 -1.50
C PRO A 109 4.28 -1.85 -0.50
N ALA A 110 4.08 -1.64 0.80
CA ALA A 110 4.82 -2.35 1.84
C ALA A 110 4.59 -3.87 1.75
N ILE A 111 3.35 -4.31 1.57
CA ILE A 111 3.01 -5.73 1.44
C ILE A 111 3.52 -6.28 0.10
N VAL A 112 3.15 -5.64 -1.01
CA VAL A 112 3.44 -6.15 -2.36
C VAL A 112 4.94 -6.17 -2.62
N ASN A 113 5.69 -5.12 -2.26
CA ASN A 113 7.13 -5.08 -2.48
C ASN A 113 7.85 -6.18 -1.68
N THR A 114 7.49 -6.33 -0.41
CA THR A 114 8.08 -7.36 0.44
C THR A 114 7.82 -8.75 -0.12
N VAL A 115 6.56 -9.07 -0.43
CA VAL A 115 6.21 -10.40 -0.97
C VAL A 115 6.84 -10.64 -2.34
N ALA A 116 6.80 -9.63 -3.23
CA ALA A 116 7.38 -9.74 -4.56
C ALA A 116 8.89 -9.98 -4.51
N LEU A 117 9.63 -9.19 -3.76
CA LEU A 117 11.07 -9.33 -3.67
C LEU A 117 11.48 -10.64 -2.98
N THR A 118 10.78 -11.06 -1.92
CA THR A 118 11.04 -12.35 -1.28
C THR A 118 10.84 -13.52 -2.25
N LEU A 119 9.77 -13.48 -3.07
CA LEU A 119 9.50 -14.54 -4.04
C LEU A 119 10.41 -14.48 -5.27
N LEU A 120 10.81 -13.28 -5.71
CA LEU A 120 11.77 -13.12 -6.81
C LEU A 120 13.19 -13.57 -6.43
N GLN A 121 13.57 -13.44 -5.16
CA GLN A 121 14.83 -13.98 -4.64
C GLN A 121 14.78 -15.50 -4.42
N SER A 122 13.58 -16.08 -4.33
CA SER A 122 13.38 -17.51 -4.23
C SER A 122 13.48 -18.13 -5.62
N ASP A 123 14.64 -18.68 -5.97
CA ASP A 123 14.87 -19.25 -7.30
C ASP A 123 13.94 -20.45 -7.56
N GLY A 124 13.15 -20.39 -8.65
CA GLY A 124 12.27 -21.49 -9.08
C GLY A 124 10.89 -21.09 -9.64
N GLY A 125 10.38 -21.85 -10.61
CA GLY A 125 9.08 -21.60 -11.26
C GLY A 125 7.85 -21.67 -10.32
N ALA A 126 7.97 -22.38 -9.20
CA ALA A 126 6.93 -22.42 -8.16
C ALA A 126 6.79 -21.06 -7.44
N ALA A 127 7.88 -20.33 -7.22
CA ALA A 127 7.84 -19.02 -6.58
C ALA A 127 7.19 -17.96 -7.48
N LEU A 128 7.50 -18.00 -8.79
CA LEU A 128 6.85 -17.16 -9.80
C LEU A 128 5.34 -17.40 -9.89
N SER A 129 4.90 -18.66 -9.90
CA SER A 129 3.46 -18.99 -9.92
C SER A 129 2.74 -18.56 -8.64
N LEU A 130 3.38 -18.72 -7.47
CA LEU A 130 2.86 -18.23 -6.20
C LEU A 130 2.79 -16.70 -6.16
N LEU A 131 3.78 -16.00 -6.72
CA LEU A 131 3.78 -14.54 -6.85
C LEU A 131 2.59 -14.06 -7.67
N VAL A 132 2.37 -14.66 -8.85
CA VAL A 132 1.21 -14.34 -9.69
C VAL A 132 -0.09 -14.55 -8.92
N LEU A 133 -0.23 -15.66 -8.18
CA LEU A 133 -1.41 -15.95 -7.38
C LEU A 133 -1.65 -14.90 -6.28
N VAL A 134 -0.60 -14.48 -5.56
CA VAL A 134 -0.70 -13.43 -4.54
C VAL A 134 -1.11 -12.10 -5.16
N LEU A 135 -0.50 -11.71 -6.29
CA LEU A 135 -0.84 -10.47 -6.98
C LEU A 135 -2.29 -10.45 -7.47
N ILE A 136 -2.79 -11.59 -7.98
CA ILE A 136 -4.20 -11.73 -8.34
C ILE A 136 -5.08 -11.59 -7.09
N GLY A 137 -4.72 -12.23 -5.97
CA GLY A 137 -5.46 -12.11 -4.72
C GLY A 137 -5.55 -10.66 -4.22
N VAL A 138 -4.43 -9.95 -4.22
CA VAL A 138 -4.38 -8.52 -3.86
C VAL A 138 -5.21 -7.68 -4.82
N ALA A 139 -5.14 -7.94 -6.13
CA ALA A 139 -5.94 -7.24 -7.14
C ALA A 139 -7.46 -7.47 -6.95
N VAL A 140 -7.87 -8.71 -6.63
CA VAL A 140 -9.28 -9.03 -6.34
C VAL A 140 -9.76 -8.29 -5.10
N VAL A 141 -8.98 -8.33 -4.01
CA VAL A 141 -9.29 -7.60 -2.77
C VAL A 141 -9.43 -6.11 -3.05
N ALA A 142 -8.49 -5.54 -3.80
CA ALA A 142 -8.53 -4.14 -4.20
C ALA A 142 -9.79 -3.75 -5.00
N VAL A 143 -10.18 -4.57 -5.98
CA VAL A 143 -11.37 -4.33 -6.81
C VAL A 143 -12.66 -4.44 -5.99
N ILE A 144 -12.70 -5.35 -5.00
CA ILE A 144 -13.86 -5.51 -4.11
C ILE A 144 -14.03 -4.28 -3.20
N ILE A 145 -12.92 -3.71 -2.71
CA ILE A 145 -12.93 -2.60 -1.77
C ILE A 145 -13.39 -1.29 -2.44
N ASP A 146 -12.78 -0.84 -3.56
CA ASP A 146 -13.20 0.43 -4.20
C ASP A 146 -12.70 0.75 -5.64
N ARG A 147 -13.48 1.55 -6.39
CA ARG A 147 -13.26 1.96 -7.80
C ARG A 147 -12.14 2.99 -8.03
N ARG A 148 -12.11 4.07 -7.25
CA ARG A 148 -11.36 5.30 -7.61
C ARG A 148 -10.05 5.43 -6.84
N SER A 149 -10.08 4.98 -5.59
CA SER A 149 -8.97 5.02 -4.66
C SER A 149 -7.84 4.08 -5.10
N PHE A 150 -8.13 2.81 -5.42
CA PHE A 150 -7.06 1.86 -5.76
C PHE A 150 -6.25 2.24 -7.01
N LEU A 151 -6.93 2.71 -8.07
CA LEU A 151 -6.25 3.10 -9.31
C LEU A 151 -5.28 4.27 -9.06
N ILE A 152 -5.68 5.27 -8.28
CA ILE A 152 -4.82 6.44 -8.00
C ILE A 152 -3.59 6.02 -7.17
N SER A 153 -3.76 5.16 -6.16
CA SER A 153 -2.64 4.63 -5.35
C SER A 153 -1.68 3.79 -6.19
N ALA A 154 -2.22 2.86 -6.99
CA ALA A 154 -1.42 1.98 -7.83
C ALA A 154 -0.59 2.77 -8.84
N VAL A 155 -1.16 3.83 -9.42
CA VAL A 155 -0.45 4.70 -10.36
C VAL A 155 0.66 5.47 -9.69
N GLY A 156 0.38 6.14 -8.57
CA GLY A 156 1.40 6.88 -7.83
C GLY A 156 2.59 5.98 -7.47
N TYR A 157 2.29 4.75 -7.01
CA TYR A 157 3.31 3.78 -6.69
C TYR A 157 4.09 3.28 -7.92
N THR A 158 3.40 2.95 -9.01
CA THR A 158 4.08 2.43 -10.21
C THR A 158 4.96 3.50 -10.85
N VAL A 159 4.51 4.76 -10.86
CA VAL A 159 5.34 5.90 -11.30
C VAL A 159 6.57 6.04 -10.40
N ALA A 160 6.43 5.93 -9.09
CA ALA A 160 7.56 5.97 -8.15
C ALA A 160 8.58 4.86 -8.45
N ILE A 161 8.13 3.61 -8.63
CA ILE A 161 9.02 2.49 -9.00
C ILE A 161 9.75 2.79 -10.31
N ILE A 162 9.00 3.09 -11.39
CA ILE A 162 9.57 3.32 -12.72
C ILE A 162 10.60 4.45 -12.66
N SER A 163 10.30 5.54 -11.94
CA SER A 163 11.22 6.66 -11.77
C SER A 163 12.51 6.30 -11.01
N SER A 164 12.45 5.30 -10.13
CA SER A 164 13.60 4.85 -9.35
C SER A 164 14.44 3.77 -10.03
N ALA A 165 13.86 3.03 -10.98
CA ALA A 165 14.44 1.81 -11.53
C ALA A 165 14.76 1.90 -13.04
N SER A 166 14.40 2.99 -13.71
CA SER A 166 14.57 3.13 -15.16
C SER A 166 15.15 4.50 -15.52
N GLU A 167 15.81 4.59 -16.67
CA GLU A 167 16.38 5.82 -17.21
C GLU A 167 15.73 6.17 -18.56
N GLY A 168 15.52 7.47 -18.81
CA GLY A 168 15.14 8.00 -20.12
C GLY A 168 13.86 7.42 -20.73
N ASP A 169 13.96 6.92 -21.96
CA ASP A 169 12.83 6.57 -22.85
C ASP A 169 11.96 5.41 -22.32
N THR A 170 12.54 4.52 -21.50
CA THR A 170 11.82 3.42 -20.85
C THR A 170 10.75 3.92 -19.86
N ILE A 171 11.00 5.05 -19.20
CA ILE A 171 10.03 5.69 -18.30
C ILE A 171 8.81 6.17 -19.10
N ALA A 172 9.03 6.83 -20.24
CA ALA A 172 7.96 7.39 -21.06
C ALA A 172 7.04 6.30 -21.60
N VAL A 173 7.61 5.20 -22.13
CA VAL A 173 6.83 4.06 -22.62
C VAL A 173 6.06 3.39 -21.48
N ALA A 174 6.68 3.20 -20.31
CA ALA A 174 6.03 2.57 -19.17
C ALA A 174 4.85 3.42 -18.63
N ILE A 175 5.01 4.75 -18.56
CA ILE A 175 3.93 5.68 -18.19
C ILE A 175 2.79 5.63 -19.22
N LEU A 176 3.11 5.52 -20.51
CA LEU A 176 2.11 5.43 -21.57
C LEU A 176 1.30 4.13 -21.49
N ILE A 177 1.96 2.99 -21.30
CA ILE A 177 1.31 1.68 -21.08
C ILE A 177 0.42 1.73 -19.83
N LEU A 178 0.91 2.32 -18.74
CA LEU A 178 0.11 2.58 -17.53
C LEU A 178 -1.13 3.41 -17.81
N GLY A 179 -0.98 4.51 -18.56
CA GLY A 179 -2.06 5.39 -18.98
C GLY A 179 -3.15 4.65 -19.73
N VAL A 180 -2.78 3.81 -20.70
CA VAL A 180 -3.72 2.99 -21.48
C VAL A 180 -4.42 1.97 -20.58
N GLY A 181 -3.68 1.26 -19.73
CA GLY A 181 -4.24 0.30 -18.78
C GLY A 181 -5.24 0.95 -17.82
N LEU A 182 -4.95 2.16 -17.35
CA LEU A 182 -5.85 2.94 -16.48
C LEU A 182 -7.15 3.33 -17.17
N VAL A 183 -7.08 3.78 -18.41
CA VAL A 183 -8.28 4.14 -19.18
C VAL A 183 -9.14 2.90 -19.40
N GLY A 184 -8.52 1.77 -19.78
CA GLY A 184 -9.20 0.49 -19.97
C GLY A 184 -9.87 -0.01 -18.69
N LEU A 185 -9.14 -0.02 -17.57
CA LEU A 185 -9.67 -0.43 -16.27
C LEU A 185 -10.73 0.55 -15.76
N GLY A 186 -10.53 1.86 -15.92
CA GLY A 186 -11.49 2.88 -15.51
C GLY A 186 -12.84 2.79 -16.24
N ALA A 187 -12.81 2.38 -17.52
CA ALA A 187 -13.98 2.13 -18.36
C ALA A 187 -14.65 0.78 -18.05
N GLY A 188 -13.87 -0.31 -17.89
CA GLY A 188 -14.38 -1.67 -17.69
C GLY A 188 -14.68 -2.08 -16.25
N TRP A 189 -14.38 -1.23 -15.26
CA TRP A 189 -14.39 -1.62 -13.85
C TRP A 189 -15.75 -2.13 -13.35
N GLN A 190 -16.88 -1.55 -13.83
CA GLN A 190 -18.22 -1.92 -13.36
C GLN A 190 -18.50 -3.38 -13.67
N THR A 191 -18.15 -3.81 -14.88
CA THR A 191 -18.34 -5.17 -15.37
C THR A 191 -17.50 -6.17 -14.58
N VAL A 192 -16.23 -5.84 -14.32
CA VAL A 192 -15.32 -6.68 -13.53
C VAL A 192 -15.81 -6.82 -12.10
N ARG A 193 -16.20 -5.72 -11.45
CA ARG A 193 -16.73 -5.76 -10.08
C ARG A 193 -18.06 -6.51 -10.00
N ALA A 194 -18.97 -6.32 -10.95
CA ALA A 194 -20.25 -7.03 -10.97
C ALA A 194 -20.02 -8.55 -11.05
N GLY A 195 -19.08 -9.01 -11.87
CA GLY A 195 -18.68 -10.42 -11.94
C GLY A 195 -18.12 -10.94 -10.61
N LEU A 196 -17.20 -10.20 -9.97
CA LEU A 196 -16.60 -10.61 -8.70
C LEU A 196 -17.58 -10.59 -7.52
N MET A 197 -18.50 -9.62 -7.47
CA MET A 197 -19.53 -9.53 -6.44
C MET A 197 -20.50 -10.73 -6.46
N GLY A 198 -20.60 -11.43 -7.60
CA GLY A 198 -21.32 -12.70 -7.72
C GLY A 198 -20.83 -13.78 -6.75
N GLY A 199 -19.52 -13.81 -6.47
CA GLY A 199 -18.89 -14.80 -5.56
C GLY A 199 -18.79 -14.38 -4.09
N VAL A 200 -19.10 -13.12 -3.74
CA VAL A 200 -18.97 -12.63 -2.37
C VAL A 200 -20.15 -13.14 -1.49
N PRO A 201 -19.89 -13.77 -0.33
CA PRO A 201 -20.93 -14.25 0.58
C PRO A 201 -21.90 -13.14 1.00
N ALA A 202 -23.19 -13.45 1.10
CA ALA A 202 -24.25 -12.47 1.40
C ALA A 202 -24.00 -11.65 2.68
N ARG A 203 -23.32 -12.24 3.69
CA ARG A 203 -22.98 -11.55 4.96
C ARG A 203 -22.03 -10.36 4.78
N LEU A 204 -21.15 -10.40 3.78
CA LEU A 204 -20.22 -9.30 3.47
C LEU A 204 -20.84 -8.26 2.54
N ARG A 205 -21.88 -8.62 1.76
CA ARG A 205 -22.56 -7.70 0.84
C ARG A 205 -23.24 -6.51 1.54
N HIS A 206 -23.73 -6.69 2.77
CA HIS A 206 -24.36 -5.61 3.53
C HIS A 206 -23.39 -4.55 4.06
N ARG A 207 -22.07 -4.83 4.04
CA ARG A 207 -21.03 -3.88 4.47
C ARG A 207 -20.30 -3.23 3.29
N LEU A 208 -20.63 -3.63 2.06
CA LEU A 208 -20.00 -3.14 0.84
C LEU A 208 -20.95 -2.18 0.09
N PRO A 209 -20.44 -1.17 -0.64
CA PRO A 209 -21.26 -0.21 -1.34
C PRO A 209 -22.19 -0.89 -2.36
N PRO A 210 -23.46 -0.47 -2.49
CA PRO A 210 -24.39 -1.08 -3.42
C PRO A 210 -23.84 -1.06 -4.85
N SER A 211 -23.86 -2.21 -5.52
CA SER A 211 -23.63 -2.29 -6.97
C SER A 211 -24.86 -1.70 -7.67
N ARG A 212 -24.72 -0.49 -8.23
CA ARG A 212 -25.60 0.01 -9.29
C ARG A 212 -24.89 -0.15 -10.61
#